data_AF-A0A930A8M3-F1
#
_entry.id   AF-A0A930A8M3-F1
#
_cell.length_a   1.000
_cell.length_b   1.000
_cell.length_c   1.000
_cell.angle_alpha   90.00
_cell.angle_beta   90.00
_cell.angle_gamma   90.00
#
_symmetry.space_group_name_H-M   'P 1'
#
loop_
_entity.id
_entity.type
_entity.pdbx_description
1 polymer ?
#
loop_
_entity_poly.entity_id
_entity_poly.type
_entity_poly.pdbx_seq_one_letter_code
_entity_poly.pdbx_strand_id
1 'polypeptide(L)'
;MKINKQELVLAREELYTNTNTLEAQLNMAQAKAQGIIASPHFKSGAKDALNSELMNYTIPLLLSYVDHINVIYNDLITEGVN
;
A
#
# COMPACT_ATOMS: atom_id res chain seq x y z
N MET A 1 -2.87 2.98 -31.92
CA MET A 1 -2.56 4.23 -31.21
C MET A 1 -1.07 4.23 -30.93
N LYS A 2 -0.29 5.25 -31.33
CA LYS A 2 1.14 5.34 -30.95
C LYS A 2 1.19 5.99 -29.56
N ILE A 3 1.56 5.22 -28.55
CA ILE A 3 1.71 5.71 -27.18
C ILE A 3 2.98 6.57 -27.12
N ASN A 4 2.91 7.76 -26.51
CA ASN A 4 4.07 8.60 -26.30
C ASN A 4 4.95 7.99 -25.21
N LYS A 5 6.13 7.48 -25.59
CA LYS A 5 7.07 6.80 -24.68
C LYS A 5 7.47 7.68 -23.49
N GLN A 6 7.53 9.00 -23.66
CA GLN A 6 7.93 9.92 -22.60
C GLN A 6 6.81 10.13 -21.58
N GLU A 7 5.55 10.19 -22.02
CA GLU A 7 4.38 10.19 -21.13
C GLU A 7 4.28 8.88 -20.33
N LEU A 8 4.58 7.75 -20.96
CA LEU A 8 4.60 6.45 -20.29
C LEU A 8 5.65 6.38 -19.16
N VAL A 9 6.84 6.92 -19.40
CA VAL A 9 7.93 6.97 -18.40
C VAL A 9 7.55 7.86 -17.22
N LEU A 10 6.96 9.04 -17.47
CA LEU A 10 6.52 9.95 -16.41
C LEU A 10 5.41 9.33 -15.56
N ALA A 11 4.39 8.74 -16.20
CA ALA A 11 3.30 8.05 -15.50
C ALA A 11 3.83 6.90 -14.62
N ARG A 12 4.84 6.16 -15.11
CA ARG A 12 5.50 5.09 -14.35
C ARG A 12 6.25 5.62 -13.12
N GLU A 13 6.99 6.71 -13.25
CA GLU A 13 7.74 7.31 -12.12
C GLU A 13 6.80 7.88 -11.04
N GLU A 14 5.69 8.49 -11.46
CA GLU A 14 4.64 8.96 -10.56
C GLU A 14 3.98 7.80 -9.81
N LEU A 15 3.64 6.72 -10.54
CA LEU A 15 3.05 5.51 -9.96
C LEU A 15 3.98 4.86 -8.92
N TYR A 16 5.27 4.73 -9.22
CA TYR A 16 6.27 4.18 -8.30
C TYR A 16 6.38 5.01 -7.02
N THR A 17 6.46 6.35 -7.15
CA THR A 17 6.58 7.27 -6.01
C THR A 17 5.36 7.20 -5.08
N ASN A 18 4.17 7.20 -5.67
CA ASN A 18 2.92 7.12 -4.92
C ASN A 18 2.76 5.78 -4.20
N THR A 19 3.19 4.67 -4.82
CA THR A 19 3.13 3.32 -4.23
C THR A 19 4.04 3.20 -3.01
N ASN A 20 5.29 3.65 -3.12
CA ASN A 20 6.22 3.66 -1.99
C ASN A 20 5.73 4.55 -0.83
N THR A 21 5.10 5.68 -1.16
CA THR A 21 4.51 6.58 -0.16
C THR A 21 3.35 5.90 0.58
N LEU A 22 2.47 5.21 -0.17
CA LEU A 22 1.37 4.45 0.40
C LEU A 22 1.89 3.34 1.32
N GLU A 23 2.82 2.50 0.86
CA GLU A 23 3.45 1.46 1.69
C GLU A 23 4.01 2.00 3.01
N ALA A 24 4.75 3.12 2.95
CA ALA A 24 5.32 3.74 4.15
C ALA A 24 4.22 4.21 5.13
N GLN A 25 3.14 4.81 4.62
CA GLN A 25 2.01 5.24 5.45
C GLN A 25 1.28 4.06 6.10
N LEU A 26 1.12 2.95 5.37
CA LEU A 26 0.52 1.73 5.88
C LEU A 26 1.34 1.12 7.02
N ASN A 27 2.65 1.02 6.83
CA ASN A 27 3.58 0.53 7.85
C ASN A 27 3.52 1.40 9.12
N MET A 28 3.47 2.73 8.97
CA MET A 28 3.32 3.64 10.11
C MET A 28 1.97 3.48 10.82
N ALA A 29 0.87 3.30 10.08
CA ALA A 29 -0.45 3.09 10.65
C ALA A 29 -0.51 1.77 11.43
N GLN A 30 0.07 0.70 10.88
CA GLN A 30 0.19 -0.59 11.55
C GLN A 30 0.98 -0.50 12.85
N ALA A 31 2.14 0.17 12.84
CA ALA A 31 2.95 0.37 14.04
C ALA A 31 2.20 1.16 15.13
N LYS A 32 1.48 2.23 14.75
CA LYS A 32 0.65 3.00 15.69
C LYS A 32 -0.48 2.16 16.28
N ALA A 33 -1.16 1.37 15.44
CA ALA A 33 -2.22 0.49 15.89
C ALA A 33 -1.72 -0.56 16.89
N GLN A 34 -0.56 -1.18 16.62
CA GLN A 34 0.08 -2.11 17.55
C GLN A 34 0.41 -1.42 18.89
N GLY A 35 0.89 -0.17 18.86
CA GLY A 35 1.10 0.63 20.06
C GLY A 35 -0.18 0.88 20.87
N ILE A 36 -1.29 1.17 20.19
CA ILE A 36 -2.61 1.35 20.83
C ILE A 36 -3.11 0.04 21.45
N ILE A 37 -2.98 -1.08 20.72
CA ILE A 37 -3.36 -2.42 21.20
C ILE A 37 -2.52 -2.83 22.42
N ALA A 38 -1.22 -2.50 22.43
CA ALA A 38 -0.34 -2.78 23.56
C ALA A 38 -0.62 -1.88 24.79
N SER A 39 -1.28 -0.73 24.60
CA SER A 39 -1.55 0.23 25.68
C SER A 39 -2.42 -0.37 26.80
N PRO A 40 -2.05 -0.20 28.09
CA PRO A 40 -2.87 -0.67 29.20
C PRO A 40 -4.20 0.11 29.36
N HIS A 41 -4.37 1.23 28.65
CA HIS A 41 -5.54 2.09 28.74
C HIS A 41 -6.73 1.64 27.89
N PHE A 42 -6.53 0.72 26.95
CA PHE A 42 -7.61 0.15 26.14
C PHE A 42 -8.20 -1.09 26.83
N LYS A 43 -9.53 -1.18 26.94
CA LYS A 43 -10.22 -2.38 27.43
C LYS A 43 -10.09 -3.52 26.43
N SER A 44 -9.98 -4.78 26.90
CA SER A 44 -9.66 -5.95 26.06
C SER A 44 -10.56 -6.09 24.83
N GLY A 45 -11.89 -5.98 24.96
CA GLY A 45 -12.80 -6.12 23.82
C GLY A 45 -12.61 -5.07 22.72
N ALA A 46 -12.21 -3.85 23.09
CA ALA A 46 -11.88 -2.82 22.09
C ALA A 46 -10.54 -3.11 21.40
N LYS A 47 -9.58 -3.74 22.09
CA LYS A 47 -8.30 -4.17 21.50
C LYS A 47 -8.52 -5.28 20.47
N ASP A 48 -9.33 -6.27 20.81
CA ASP A 48 -9.58 -7.43 19.94
C ASP A 48 -10.30 -7.02 18.66
N ALA A 49 -11.31 -6.15 18.78
CA ALA A 49 -12.01 -5.59 17.62
C ALA A 49 -11.07 -4.77 16.72
N LEU A 50 -10.26 -3.88 17.31
CA LEU A 50 -9.32 -3.04 16.56
C LEU A 50 -8.23 -3.88 15.87
N ASN A 51 -7.72 -4.90 16.57
CA ASN A 51 -6.74 -5.82 16.00
C ASN A 51 -7.34 -6.62 14.84
N SER A 52 -8.58 -7.10 14.97
CA SER A 52 -9.27 -7.83 13.90
C SER A 52 -9.50 -6.95 12.66
N GLU A 53 -10.02 -5.74 12.82
CA GLU A 53 -10.26 -4.81 11.70
C GLU A 53 -8.97 -4.45 10.95
N LEU A 54 -7.90 -4.19 11.69
CA LEU A 54 -6.64 -3.74 11.09
C LEU A 54 -5.84 -4.89 10.48
N MET A 55 -5.64 -5.98 11.23
CA MET A 55 -4.78 -7.08 10.80
C MET A 55 -5.46 -8.04 9.82
N ASN A 56 -6.78 -8.25 9.94
CA ASN A 56 -7.47 -9.24 9.11
C ASN A 56 -8.07 -8.64 7.84
N TYR A 57 -8.40 -7.35 7.83
CA TYR A 57 -9.10 -6.71 6.72
C TYR A 57 -8.31 -5.56 6.09
N THR A 58 -8.03 -4.52 6.88
CA THR A 58 -7.56 -3.24 6.35
C THR A 58 -6.13 -3.32 5.78
N ILE A 59 -5.17 -3.84 6.56
CA ILE A 59 -3.78 -3.95 6.12
C ILE A 59 -3.63 -4.92 4.94
N PRO A 60 -4.18 -6.15 4.97
CA PRO A 60 -4.12 -7.06 3.82
C PRO A 60 -4.71 -6.47 2.54
N LEU A 61 -5.84 -5.76 2.62
CA LEU A 61 -6.45 -5.09 1.47
C LEU A 61 -5.52 -4.03 0.88
N LEU A 62 -4.91 -3.21 1.73
CA LEU A 62 -4.04 -2.12 1.28
C LEU A 62 -2.73 -2.67 0.68
N LEU A 63 -2.18 -3.76 1.23
CA LEU A 63 -1.06 -4.49 0.60
C LEU A 63 -1.45 -5.07 -0.76
N SER A 64 -2.67 -5.60 -0.92
CA SER A 64 -3.12 -6.12 -2.22
C SER A 64 -3.19 -5.03 -3.30
N TYR A 65 -3.52 -3.78 -2.93
CA TYR A 65 -3.49 -2.67 -3.87
C TYR A 65 -2.07 -2.30 -4.28
N VAL A 66 -1.13 -2.32 -3.33
CA VAL A 66 0.30 -2.15 -3.61
C VAL A 66 0.80 -3.22 -4.58
N ASP A 67 0.45 -4.49 -4.34
CA ASP A 67 0.81 -5.61 -5.24
C ASP A 67 0.23 -5.40 -6.65
N HIS A 68 -1.04 -5.00 -6.77
CA HIS A 68 -1.64 -4.67 -8.07
C HIS A 68 -0.93 -3.52 -8.78
N ILE A 69 -0.55 -2.48 -8.05
CA ILE A 69 0.19 -1.36 -8.64
C ILE A 69 1.58 -1.81 -9.10
N ASN A 70 2.26 -2.66 -8.34
CA ASN A 70 3.55 -3.23 -8.72
C ASN A 70 3.44 -4.09 -9.99
N VAL A 71 2.35 -4.85 -10.16
CA VAL A 71 2.08 -5.57 -11.42
C VAL A 71 1.94 -4.59 -12.59
N ILE A 72 1.11 -3.55 -12.45
CA ILE A 72 0.93 -2.52 -13.49
C ILE A 72 2.27 -1.85 -13.83
N TYR A 73 3.07 -1.51 -12.81
CA TYR A 73 4.40 -0.94 -12.99
C TYR A 73 5.33 -1.84 -13.79
N ASN A 74 5.34 -3.15 -13.50
CA ASN A 74 6.15 -4.13 -14.22
C ASN A 74 5.70 -4.35 -15.67
N ASP A 75 4.39 -4.32 -15.92
CA ASP A 75 3.83 -4.37 -17.28
C ASP A 75 4.25 -3.12 -18.10
N LEU A 76 4.21 -1.93 -17.48
CA LEU A 76 4.68 -0.70 -18.11
C LEU A 76 6.19 -0.72 -18.44
N ILE A 77 7.01 -1.43 -17.65
CA ILE A 77 8.43 -1.65 -17.97
C ILE A 77 8.56 -2.51 -19.23
N THR A 78 7.80 -3.61 -19.31
CA THR A 78 7.90 -4.56 -20.43
C THR A 78 7.37 -3.97 -21.74
N GLU A 79 6.34 -3.14 -21.69
CA GLU A 79 5.83 -2.42 -22.87
C GLU A 79 6.75 -1.28 -23.35
N GLY A 80 7.44 -0.59 -22.44
CA GLY A 80 8.33 0.53 -22.76
C GLY A 80 9.72 0.14 -23.31
N VAL A 81 10.06 -1.16 -23.30
CA VAL A 81 11.35 -1.69 -23.80
C VAL A 81 11.28 -2.13 -25.28
N ASN A 82 10.08 -2.18 -25.88
CA ASN A 82 9.90 -2.37 -27.33
C ASN A 82 9.92 -1.04 -28.12
#